data_AF-A0A536YGF5-F1
#
_entry.id   AF-A0A536YGF5-F1
#
_cell.length_a   1.000
_cell.length_b   1.000
_cell.length_c   1.000
_cell.angle_alpha   90.00
_cell.angle_beta   90.00
_cell.angle_gamma   90.00
#
_symmetry.space_group_name_H-M   'P 1'
#
loop_
_entity.id
_entity.type
_entity.pdbx_description
1 polymer ?
#
loop_
_entity_poly.entity_id
_entity_poly.type
_entity_poly.pdbx_seq_one_letter_code
_entity_poly.pdbx_strand_id
1 'polypeptide(L)'
;MSPINMWNLDKKIDRVAADELKWTALTTGGFGGADIVLGDANSGTLSIATAPVKAEVRIADIGREDIVLGSGGGIRRRMRLYRLPDENTAARMQLRRRIRLQDARDNALYLCVTQEDGHLIWSSPIYLFR
;
A
#
# COMPACT_ATOMS: atom_id res chain seq x y z
N MET A 1 -11.26 8.21 -9.01
CA MET A 1 -10.82 7.35 -7.91
C MET A 1 -10.89 5.92 -8.41
N SER A 2 -9.85 5.13 -8.13
CA SER A 2 -9.71 3.75 -8.60
C SER A 2 -9.48 2.82 -7.41
N PRO A 3 -10.25 1.74 -7.24
CA PRO A 3 -10.11 0.84 -6.10
C PRO A 3 -8.87 -0.04 -6.25
N ILE A 4 -8.18 -0.28 -5.13
CA ILE A 4 -7.06 -1.24 -5.04
C ILE A 4 -7.52 -2.45 -4.23
N ASN A 5 -7.42 -3.65 -4.82
CA ASN A 5 -7.71 -4.94 -4.18
C ASN A 5 -9.09 -5.01 -3.47
N MET A 6 -10.12 -4.34 -4.02
CA MET A 6 -11.51 -4.43 -3.53
C MET A 6 -12.26 -5.55 -4.25
N TRP A 7 -11.90 -6.80 -3.93
CA TRP A 7 -12.44 -8.00 -4.58
C TRP A 7 -13.88 -8.35 -4.20
N ASN A 8 -14.38 -7.78 -3.11
CA ASN A 8 -15.76 -7.99 -2.68
C ASN A 8 -16.68 -7.00 -3.40
N LEU A 9 -17.55 -7.52 -4.26
CA LEU A 9 -18.48 -6.74 -5.07
C LEU A 9 -19.46 -5.89 -4.25
N ASP A 10 -19.74 -6.30 -3.01
CA ASP A 10 -20.63 -5.58 -2.09
C ASP A 10 -19.89 -4.50 -1.28
N LYS A 11 -18.55 -4.57 -1.21
CA LYS A 11 -17.71 -3.61 -0.47
C LYS A 11 -17.01 -2.66 -1.43
N LYS A 12 -17.80 -1.73 -1.95
CA LYS A 12 -17.33 -0.67 -2.85
C LYS A 12 -16.79 0.51 -2.05
N ILE A 13 -16.09 1.39 -2.76
CA ILE A 13 -15.71 2.70 -2.25
C ILE A 13 -16.72 3.69 -2.82
N ASP A 14 -17.52 4.25 -1.91
CA ASP A 14 -18.60 5.15 -2.25
C ASP A 14 -18.13 6.59 -2.12
N ARG A 15 -18.35 7.38 -3.18
CA ARG A 15 -18.19 8.82 -3.13
C ARG A 15 -19.51 9.44 -2.67
N VAL A 16 -19.59 9.73 -1.37
CA VAL A 16 -20.81 10.25 -0.73
C VAL A 16 -20.94 11.77 -0.83
N ALA A 17 -19.84 12.47 -1.11
CA ALA A 17 -19.81 13.90 -1.44
C ALA A 17 -18.66 14.21 -2.41
N ALA A 18 -18.53 15.47 -2.82
CA ALA A 18 -17.45 15.88 -3.73
C ALA A 18 -16.04 15.60 -3.15
N ASP A 19 -15.89 15.67 -1.84
CA ASP A 19 -14.65 15.57 -1.07
C ASP A 19 -14.65 14.41 -0.05
N GLU A 20 -15.69 13.58 -0.05
CA GLU A 20 -15.85 12.50 0.93
C GLU A 20 -15.96 11.12 0.26
N LEU A 21 -15.08 10.21 0.66
CA LEU A 21 -15.10 8.79 0.30
C LEU A 21 -15.40 7.95 1.55
N LYS A 22 -16.26 6.94 1.41
CA LYS A 22 -16.58 5.97 2.45
C LYS A 22 -16.45 4.56 1.93
N TRP A 23 -15.83 3.69 2.72
CA TRP A 23 -15.76 2.27 2.44
C TRP A 23 -15.44 1.47 3.69
N THR A 24 -15.64 0.15 3.61
CA THR A 24 -15.21 -0.80 4.62
C THR A 24 -14.30 -1.83 3.98
N ALA A 25 -13.09 -1.98 4.51
CA ALA A 25 -12.12 -2.98 4.06
C ALA A 25 -11.93 -4.06 5.12
N LEU A 26 -11.84 -5.32 4.70
CA LEU A 26 -11.38 -6.43 5.51
C LEU A 26 -10.16 -7.04 4.83
N THR A 27 -9.06 -7.21 5.56
CA THR A 27 -7.83 -7.84 5.03
C THR A 27 -7.38 -8.99 5.93
N THR A 28 -6.93 -10.08 5.30
CA THR A 28 -6.35 -11.27 5.95
C THR A 28 -4.87 -11.44 5.61
N GLY A 29 -4.19 -10.36 5.20
CA GLY A 29 -2.75 -10.39 4.85
C GLY A 29 -2.36 -9.62 3.59
N GLY A 30 -3.34 -9.01 2.90
CA GLY A 30 -3.12 -8.13 1.75
C GLY A 30 -3.27 -6.65 2.08
N PHE A 31 -3.09 -5.79 1.09
CA PHE A 31 -3.47 -4.38 1.19
C PHE A 31 -4.71 -4.12 0.35
N GLY A 32 -5.50 -3.13 0.74
CA GLY A 32 -6.62 -2.60 -0.03
C GLY A 32 -6.69 -1.11 0.20
N GLY A 33 -7.24 -0.38 -0.75
CA GLY A 33 -7.23 1.08 -0.72
C GLY A 33 -7.84 1.69 -1.97
N ALA A 34 -7.42 2.92 -2.26
CA ALA A 34 -7.89 3.68 -3.41
C ALA A 34 -6.79 4.60 -3.93
N ASP A 35 -6.70 4.72 -5.25
CA ASP A 35 -6.04 5.85 -5.89
C ASP A 35 -7.03 6.99 -6.05
N ILE A 36 -6.62 8.18 -5.61
CA ILE A 36 -7.47 9.37 -5.59
C ILE A 36 -6.77 10.46 -6.40
N VAL A 37 -7.38 10.81 -7.54
CA VAL A 37 -6.95 11.95 -8.35
C VAL A 37 -7.55 13.21 -7.78
N LEU A 38 -6.71 14.19 -7.48
CA LEU A 38 -7.10 15.51 -6.96
C LEU A 38 -7.03 16.54 -8.08
N GLY A 39 -7.89 17.56 -8.02
CA GLY A 39 -7.85 18.67 -8.97
C GLY A 39 -6.64 19.60 -8.77
N ASP A 40 -6.14 19.69 -7.54
CA ASP A 40 -4.94 20.43 -7.18
C ASP A 40 -4.04 19.53 -6.34
N ALA A 41 -2.78 19.39 -6.76
CA ALA A 41 -1.81 18.51 -6.15
C ALA A 41 -1.31 18.96 -4.77
N ASN A 42 -1.51 20.22 -4.38
CA ASN A 42 -0.95 20.81 -3.16
C ASN A 42 -2.00 21.44 -2.23
N SER A 43 -3.23 21.64 -2.71
CA SER A 43 -4.28 22.31 -1.94
C SER A 43 -5.07 21.36 -1.05
N GLY A 44 -5.38 21.82 0.17
CA GLY A 44 -6.29 21.17 1.11
C GLY A 44 -5.64 20.23 2.12
N THR A 45 -6.51 19.59 2.90
CA THR A 45 -6.14 18.65 3.97
C THR A 45 -6.94 17.37 3.80
N LEU A 46 -6.26 16.23 3.79
CA LEU A 46 -6.89 14.92 3.87
C LEU A 46 -7.23 14.62 5.32
N SER A 47 -8.52 14.46 5.62
CA SER A 47 -8.98 13.95 6.90
C SER A 47 -9.28 12.45 6.79
N ILE A 48 -8.72 11.67 7.70
CA ILE A 48 -8.89 10.22 7.79
C ILE A 48 -9.59 9.94 9.11
N ALA A 49 -10.78 9.34 9.05
CA ALA A 49 -11.58 9.02 10.22
C ALA A 49 -12.05 7.56 10.15
N THR A 50 -11.20 6.64 10.63
CA THR A 50 -11.54 5.22 10.78
C THR A 50 -11.47 4.81 12.25
N ALA A 51 -11.98 3.62 12.59
CA ALA A 51 -11.85 3.09 13.95
C ALA A 51 -10.38 2.94 14.41
N PRO A 52 -9.46 2.36 13.61
CA PRO A 52 -8.07 2.18 14.04
C PRO A 52 -7.11 3.33 13.68
N VAL A 53 -7.48 4.26 12.79
CA VAL A 53 -6.62 5.36 12.34
C VAL A 53 -7.44 6.64 12.23
N LYS A 54 -6.99 7.70 12.92
CA LYS A 54 -7.48 9.08 12.77
C LYS A 54 -6.29 9.99 12.48
N ALA A 55 -6.35 10.76 11.42
CA ALA A 55 -5.26 11.64 11.02
C ALA A 55 -5.75 12.81 10.16
N GLU A 56 -5.03 13.91 10.22
CA GLU A 56 -5.15 15.01 9.25
C GLU A 56 -3.77 15.23 8.62
N VAL A 57 -3.71 15.25 7.30
CA VAL A 57 -2.47 15.39 6.54
C VAL A 57 -2.68 16.45 5.47
N ARG A 58 -1.83 17.47 5.43
CA ARG A 58 -1.89 18.45 4.33
C ARG A 58 -1.51 17.75 3.03
N ILE A 59 -2.25 18.02 1.96
CA ILE A 59 -2.00 17.36 0.67
C ILE A 59 -0.57 17.64 0.16
N ALA A 60 -0.07 18.86 0.38
CA ALA A 60 1.30 19.25 0.04
C ALA A 60 2.41 18.46 0.78
N ASP A 61 2.12 17.86 1.93
CA ASP A 61 3.10 17.08 2.70
C ASP A 61 3.21 15.62 2.21
N ILE A 62 2.27 15.17 1.37
CA ILE A 62 2.25 13.81 0.84
C ILE A 62 3.25 13.71 -0.32
N GLY A 63 4.42 13.14 -0.04
CA GLY A 63 5.47 12.86 -1.02
C GLY A 63 5.40 11.43 -1.59
N ARG A 64 6.44 11.05 -2.33
CA ARG A 64 6.61 9.68 -2.86
C ARG A 64 6.94 8.65 -1.79
N GLU A 65 7.59 9.10 -0.72
CA GLU A 65 7.83 8.28 0.46
C GLU A 65 6.55 8.13 1.28
N ASP A 66 6.39 6.97 1.91
CA ASP A 66 5.20 6.69 2.70
C ASP A 66 5.09 7.59 3.93
N ILE A 67 3.93 8.20 4.09
CA ILE A 67 3.41 8.53 5.41
C ILE A 67 2.78 7.26 5.98
N VAL A 68 3.44 6.66 6.98
CA VAL A 68 2.96 5.45 7.64
C VAL A 68 2.14 5.82 8.88
N LEU A 69 0.85 5.48 8.84
CA LEU A 69 -0.07 5.66 9.96
C LEU A 69 -0.28 4.31 10.66
N GLY A 70 0.28 4.19 11.86
CA GLY A 70 0.15 2.99 12.67
C GLY A 70 -1.29 2.78 13.13
N SER A 71 -1.78 1.54 13.03
CA SER A 71 -3.16 1.20 13.43
C SER A 71 -3.24 0.59 14.84
N GLY A 72 -2.12 0.54 15.57
CA GLY A 72 -1.96 -0.21 16.83
C GLY A 72 -2.26 -1.72 16.75
N GLY A 73 -2.37 -2.29 15.54
CA GLY A 73 -2.75 -3.69 15.33
C GLY A 73 -1.56 -4.66 15.27
N GLY A 74 -1.87 -5.95 15.21
CA GLY A 74 -0.88 -7.02 14.98
C GLY A 74 -0.16 -6.93 13.63
N ILE A 75 0.65 -7.95 13.33
CA ILE A 75 1.63 -8.08 12.22
C ILE A 75 1.50 -6.99 11.14
N ARG A 76 2.17 -5.85 11.39
CA ARG A 76 2.36 -4.76 10.43
C ARG A 76 1.07 -4.13 9.88
N ARG A 77 -0.07 -4.25 10.56
CA ARG A 77 -1.31 -3.57 10.18
C ARG A 77 -1.12 -2.05 10.31
N ARG A 78 -1.22 -1.36 9.17
CA ARG A 78 -0.99 0.08 9.03
C ARG A 78 -1.76 0.61 7.84
N MET A 79 -2.03 1.92 7.86
CA MET A 79 -2.39 2.67 6.67
C MET A 79 -1.15 3.37 6.13
N ARG A 80 -1.05 3.47 4.81
CA ARG A 80 0.03 4.18 4.11
C ARG A 80 -0.60 5.21 3.20
N LEU A 81 0.00 6.37 3.13
CA LEU A 81 -0.37 7.45 2.24
C LEU A 81 0.89 7.91 1.52
N TYR A 82 0.84 7.92 0.20
CA TYR A 82 1.96 8.30 -0.65
C TYR A 82 1.44 8.81 -1.98
N ARG A 83 2.28 9.57 -2.68
CA ARG A 83 1.98 10.18 -3.96
C ARG A 83 2.49 9.31 -5.10
N LEU A 84 1.59 8.96 -6.02
CA LEU A 84 1.93 8.36 -7.30
C LEU A 84 2.40 9.44 -8.29
N PRO A 85 3.26 9.10 -9.25
CA PRO A 85 3.50 9.99 -10.39
C PRO A 85 2.22 10.11 -11.25
N ASP A 86 2.05 11.24 -11.94
CA ASP A 86 0.90 11.42 -12.86
C ASP A 86 0.93 10.41 -14.01
N GLU A 87 2.15 10.04 -14.44
CA GLU A 87 2.39 8.99 -15.42
C GLU A 87 3.46 8.03 -14.91
N ASN A 88 3.13 6.73 -14.90
CA ASN A 88 4.09 5.66 -14.63
C ASN A 88 4.41 4.90 -15.92
N THR A 89 5.56 5.18 -16.53
CA THR A 89 6.01 4.50 -17.76
C THR A 89 6.80 3.22 -17.49
N ALA A 90 6.97 2.82 -16.22
CA ALA A 90 7.79 1.68 -15.85
C ALA A 90 7.07 0.35 -16.11
N ALA A 91 7.42 -0.33 -17.19
CA ALA A 91 6.91 -1.66 -17.51
C ALA A 91 7.84 -2.81 -17.05
N ARG A 92 9.03 -2.48 -16.56
CA ARG A 92 10.07 -3.45 -16.19
C ARG A 92 10.81 -3.00 -14.95
N MET A 93 11.10 -3.95 -14.06
CA MET A 93 11.91 -3.72 -12.86
C MET A 93 13.02 -4.77 -12.82
N GLN A 94 14.24 -4.33 -12.51
CA GLN A 94 15.35 -5.22 -12.18
C GLN A 94 15.89 -4.85 -10.80
N LEU A 95 15.95 -5.84 -9.91
CA LEU A 95 16.50 -5.66 -8.56
C LEU A 95 17.69 -6.60 -8.37
N ARG A 96 18.80 -6.08 -7.87
CA ARG A 96 19.94 -6.88 -7.37
C ARG A 96 20.21 -6.51 -5.92
N ARG A 97 20.29 -7.52 -5.06
CA ARG A 97 20.58 -7.33 -3.64
C ARG A 97 21.55 -8.40 -3.16
N ARG A 98 22.57 -7.99 -2.40
CA ARG A 98 23.44 -8.91 -1.66
C ARG A 98 22.75 -9.28 -0.35
N ILE A 99 22.59 -10.57 -0.09
CA ILE A 99 21.93 -11.10 1.11
C ILE A 99 22.97 -11.89 1.90
N ARG A 100 23.08 -11.60 3.20
CA ARG A 100 23.96 -12.35 4.10
C ARG A 100 23.29 -13.68 4.43
N LEU A 101 24.01 -14.77 4.18
CA LEU A 101 23.59 -16.12 4.57
C LEU A 101 24.14 -16.48 5.95
N GLN A 102 23.43 -17.36 6.63
CA GLN A 102 23.84 -18.00 7.88
C GLN A 102 24.49 -19.34 7.54
N ASP A 103 25.62 -19.63 8.17
CA ASP A 103 26.37 -20.87 7.97
C ASP A 103 25.72 -22.04 8.75
N ALA A 104 25.93 -23.26 8.24
CA ALA A 104 25.47 -24.54 8.78
C ALA A 104 23.93 -24.66 8.95
N ARG A 105 23.15 -23.96 8.13
CA ARG A 105 21.67 -24.05 8.14
C ARG A 105 21.06 -23.65 6.80
N ASP A 106 19.80 -24.02 6.63
CA ASP A 106 18.97 -23.50 5.55
C ASP A 106 18.68 -22.01 5.70
N ASN A 107 18.84 -21.29 4.60
CA ASN A 107 18.44 -19.90 4.43
C ASN A 107 17.23 -19.85 3.51
N ALA A 108 16.04 -19.69 4.09
CA ALA A 108 14.81 -19.49 3.34
C ALA A 108 14.72 -18.03 2.86
N LEU A 109 14.90 -17.82 1.56
CA LEU A 109 14.72 -16.51 0.93
C LEU A 109 13.33 -16.42 0.29
N TYR A 110 12.70 -15.26 0.43
CA TYR A 110 11.39 -14.98 -0.13
C TYR A 110 11.46 -13.75 -1.01
N LEU A 111 10.80 -13.81 -2.17
CA LEU A 111 10.54 -12.66 -3.01
C LEU A 111 9.07 -12.31 -2.90
N CYS A 112 8.79 -11.04 -2.67
CA CYS A 112 7.45 -10.47 -2.72
C CYS A 112 7.55 -9.14 -3.47
N VAL A 113 6.82 -9.02 -4.57
CA VAL A 113 6.70 -7.81 -5.37
C VAL A 113 5.26 -7.35 -5.27
N THR A 114 5.10 -6.08 -4.95
CA THR A 114 3.80 -5.40 -4.96
C THR A 114 3.71 -4.55 -6.22
N GLN A 115 2.69 -4.78 -7.02
CA GLN A 115 2.35 -3.95 -8.18
C GLN A 115 1.53 -2.74 -7.73
N GLU A 116 1.51 -1.70 -8.57
CA GLU A 116 0.81 -0.43 -8.31
C GLU A 116 -0.66 -0.63 -7.94
N ASP A 117 -1.33 -1.57 -8.61
CA ASP A 117 -2.77 -1.78 -8.53
C ASP A 117 -3.23 -2.65 -7.35
N GLY A 118 -2.33 -3.21 -6.55
CA GLY A 118 -2.74 -4.21 -5.57
C GLY A 118 -1.98 -5.51 -5.59
N HIS A 119 -1.57 -5.96 -6.78
CA HIS A 119 -1.26 -7.36 -6.93
C HIS A 119 0.08 -7.75 -6.32
N LEU A 120 0.10 -8.94 -5.74
CA LEU A 120 1.29 -9.52 -5.14
C LEU A 120 1.80 -10.65 -6.03
N ILE A 121 3.08 -10.55 -6.39
CA ILE A 121 3.83 -11.63 -7.01
C ILE A 121 4.79 -12.16 -5.96
N TRP A 122 4.75 -13.46 -5.72
CA TRP A 122 5.51 -14.10 -4.65
C TRP A 122 6.19 -15.36 -5.17
N SER A 123 7.34 -15.68 -4.58
CA SER A 123 7.99 -16.97 -4.77
C SER A 123 7.64 -17.93 -3.64
N SER A 124 7.68 -19.23 -3.93
CA SER A 124 7.97 -20.22 -2.89
C SER A 124 9.29 -19.87 -2.17
N PRO A 125 9.52 -20.36 -0.95
CA PRO A 125 10.83 -20.21 -0.30
C PRO A 125 11.93 -20.77 -1.20
N ILE A 126 12.96 -19.96 -1.44
CA ILE A 126 14.18 -20.34 -2.14
C ILE A 126 15.20 -20.70 -1.06
N TYR A 127 15.46 -21.98 -0.88
CA TYR A 127 16.39 -22.46 0.14
C TYR A 127 17.82 -22.48 -0.38
N LEU A 128 18.72 -21.86 0.39
CA LEU A 128 20.16 -21.93 0.18
C LEU A 128 20.83 -22.46 1.44
N PHE A 129 21.61 -23.52 1.32
CA PHE A 129 22.48 -23.99 2.39
C PHE A 129 23.88 -23.38 2.21
N ARG A 130 24.51 -22.99 3.30
CA ARG A 130 25.89 -22.50 3.34
C ARG A 130 26.60 -23.14 4.52
#